data_AF-A0A3M0FWL9-F1
#
_entry.id   AF-A0A3M0FWL9-F1
#
_cell.length_a   1.000
_cell.length_b   1.000
_cell.length_c   1.000
_cell.angle_alpha   90.00
_cell.angle_beta   90.00
_cell.angle_gamma   90.00
#
_symmetry.space_group_name_H-M   'P 1'
#
loop_
_entity.id
_entity.type
_entity.pdbx_description
1 polymer ?
#
loop_
_entity_poly.entity_id
_entity_poly.type
_entity_poly.pdbx_seq_one_letter_code
_entity_poly.pdbx_strand_id
1 'polypeptide(L)'
;MTYVNEPKWNIISLLFVVAASTMLVVNGDFSNGRGMALLVIAWIPLIVGVITLAIYGISRLLFKKYNWIITLLGILFLLNASIQFYLK
;
A
#
# COMPACT_ATOMS: atom_id res chain seq x y z
N MET A 1 10.00 19.33 11.10
CA MET A 1 9.87 18.65 9.79
C MET A 1 11.09 17.75 9.51
N THR A 2 11.52 16.93 10.47
CA THR A 2 12.74 16.09 10.34
C THR A 2 12.42 14.60 10.15
N TYR A 3 11.24 14.14 10.59
CA TYR A 3 10.86 12.72 10.52
C TYR A 3 10.42 12.21 9.14
N VAL A 4 9.94 13.10 8.26
CA VAL A 4 9.39 12.71 6.93
C VAL A 4 10.50 12.29 5.94
N ASN A 5 11.72 12.79 6.14
CA ASN A 5 12.85 12.49 5.25
C ASN A 5 13.67 11.28 5.69
N GLU A 6 13.36 10.69 6.84
CA GLU A 6 14.06 9.50 7.28
C GLU A 6 13.48 8.24 6.61
N PRO A 7 14.30 7.47 5.87
CA PRO A 7 13.84 6.31 5.11
C PRO A 7 13.28 5.21 6.02
N LYS A 8 13.71 5.15 7.28
CA LYS A 8 13.20 4.20 8.27
C LYS A 8 11.71 4.45 8.56
N TRP A 9 11.32 5.71 8.75
CA TRP A 9 9.94 6.08 9.05
C TRP A 9 9.01 5.89 7.85
N ASN A 10 9.49 6.13 6.63
CA ASN A 10 8.72 5.86 5.41
C ASN A 10 8.46 4.36 5.19
N ILE A 11 9.40 3.48 5.54
CA ILE A 11 9.21 2.02 5.44
C ILE A 11 8.25 1.54 6.53
N ILE A 12 8.39 2.05 7.76
CA ILE A 12 7.52 1.69 8.89
C ILE A 12 6.07 2.13 8.63
N SER A 13 5.84 3.36 8.16
CA SER A 13 4.49 3.84 7.83
C SER A 13 3.87 3.02 6.71
N LEU A 14 4.66 2.63 5.70
CA LEU A 14 4.18 1.80 4.61
C LEU A 14 3.82 0.38 5.08
N LEU A 15 4.65 -0.23 5.93
CA LEU A 15 4.35 -1.52 6.55
C LEU A 15 3.07 -1.47 7.38
N PHE A 16 2.87 -0.40 8.15
CA PHE A 16 1.66 -0.19 8.94
C PHE A 16 0.41 -0.09 8.05
N VAL A 17 0.49 0.68 6.96
CA VAL A 17 -0.60 0.81 5.99
C VAL A 17 -0.91 -0.53 5.32
N VAL A 18 0.12 -1.29 4.91
CA VAL A 18 -0.07 -2.62 4.32
C VAL A 18 -0.75 -3.58 5.30
N ALA A 19 -0.34 -3.58 6.57
CA ALA A 19 -0.95 -4.40 7.60
C ALA A 19 -2.43 -4.01 7.84
N ALA A 20 -2.71 -2.71 7.95
CA ALA A 20 -4.08 -2.20 8.13
C ALA A 20 -4.97 -2.53 6.91
N SER A 21 -4.48 -2.33 5.69
CA SER A 21 -5.19 -2.70 4.46
C SER A 21 -5.42 -4.20 4.35
N THR A 22 -4.45 -5.03 4.76
CA THR A 22 -4.62 -6.49 4.79
C THR A 22 -5.71 -6.90 5.79
N MET A 23 -5.75 -6.29 6.96
CA MET A 23 -6.82 -6.53 7.95
C MET A 23 -8.20 -6.12 7.41
N LEU A 24 -8.31 -4.98 6.75
CA LEU A 24 -9.56 -4.53 6.13
C LEU A 24 -10.02 -5.45 5.01
N VAL A 25 -9.08 -5.91 4.19
CA VAL A 25 -9.39 -6.87 3.13
C VAL A 25 -9.83 -8.19 3.75
N VAL A 26 -9.08 -8.80 4.67
CA VAL A 26 -9.44 -10.11 5.26
C VAL A 26 -10.77 -10.09 6.03
N ASN A 27 -11.12 -8.98 6.68
CA ASN A 27 -12.40 -8.82 7.39
C ASN A 27 -13.52 -8.23 6.51
N GLY A 28 -13.25 -7.98 5.23
CA GLY A 28 -14.23 -7.48 4.28
C GLY A 28 -15.34 -8.51 4.01
N ASP A 29 -16.55 -8.03 3.79
CA ASP A 29 -17.70 -8.90 3.53
C ASP A 29 -17.65 -9.42 2.08
N PHE A 30 -17.02 -10.57 1.88
CA PHE A 30 -16.90 -11.22 0.57
C PHE A 30 -18.05 -12.17 0.28
N SER A 31 -19.27 -11.73 0.56
CA SER A 31 -20.52 -12.49 0.38
C SER A 31 -20.68 -13.14 -1.02
N ASN A 32 -19.98 -12.64 -2.04
CA ASN A 32 -20.01 -13.15 -3.42
C ASN A 32 -18.71 -13.86 -3.90
N GLY A 33 -17.67 -14.00 -3.08
CA GLY A 33 -16.38 -14.56 -3.49
C GLY A 33 -16.30 -16.08 -3.33
N ARG A 34 -16.11 -16.84 -4.42
CA ARG A 34 -15.80 -18.29 -4.34
C ARG A 34 -14.30 -18.53 -4.26
N GLY A 35 -13.85 -19.23 -3.20
CA GLY A 35 -12.58 -19.97 -3.06
C GLY A 35 -11.30 -19.24 -3.49
N MET A 36 -11.02 -19.23 -4.79
CA MET A 36 -9.82 -18.62 -5.37
C MET A 36 -9.86 -17.09 -5.44
N ALA A 37 -11.02 -16.48 -5.69
CA ALA A 37 -11.12 -15.02 -5.82
C ALA A 37 -10.81 -14.30 -4.50
N LEU A 38 -11.32 -14.84 -3.40
CA LEU A 38 -11.05 -14.42 -2.02
C LEU A 38 -9.56 -14.47 -1.69
N LEU A 39 -8.92 -15.56 -2.09
CA LEU A 39 -7.49 -15.78 -1.88
C LEU A 39 -6.69 -14.72 -2.63
N VAL A 40 -6.96 -14.52 -3.93
CA VAL A 40 -6.31 -13.48 -4.75
C VAL A 40 -6.49 -12.08 -4.15
N ILE A 41 -7.70 -11.75 -3.69
CA ILE A 41 -8.02 -10.44 -3.12
C ILE A 41 -7.25 -10.19 -1.81
N ALA A 42 -7.11 -11.20 -0.96
CA ALA A 42 -6.34 -11.11 0.29
C ALA A 42 -4.85 -10.78 0.07
N TRP A 43 -4.27 -11.17 -1.08
CA TRP A 43 -2.87 -10.87 -1.41
C TRP A 43 -2.66 -9.48 -2.04
N ILE A 44 -3.72 -8.80 -2.50
CA ILE A 44 -3.61 -7.50 -3.18
C ILE A 44 -2.85 -6.47 -2.31
N PRO A 45 -3.18 -6.26 -1.01
CA PRO A 45 -2.47 -5.28 -0.20
C PRO A 45 -0.97 -5.57 -0.06
N LEU A 46 -0.61 -6.85 -0.02
CA LEU A 46 0.77 -7.30 0.13
C LEU A 46 1.55 -7.11 -1.18
N ILE A 47 0.95 -7.46 -2.32
CA ILE A 47 1.55 -7.23 -3.65
C ILE A 47 1.76 -5.73 -3.88
N VAL A 48 0.75 -4.91 -3.59
CA VAL A 48 0.86 -3.45 -3.74
C VAL A 48 1.89 -2.88 -2.76
N GLY A 49 1.96 -3.38 -1.53
CA GLY A 49 3.00 -3.02 -0.55
C GLY A 49 4.42 -3.29 -1.05
N VAL A 50 4.66 -4.48 -1.61
CA VAL A 50 5.96 -4.87 -2.17
C VAL A 50 6.32 -4.02 -3.40
N ILE A 51 5.36 -3.79 -4.30
CA ILE A 51 5.57 -2.91 -5.47
C ILE A 51 5.91 -1.49 -5.01
N THR A 52 5.23 -0.98 -3.99
CA THR A 52 5.48 0.38 -3.48
C THR A 52 6.85 0.48 -2.80
N LEU A 53 7.29 -0.55 -2.08
CA LEU A 53 8.67 -0.63 -1.56
C LEU A 53 9.71 -0.67 -2.67
N ALA A 54 9.47 -1.45 -3.73
CA ALA A 54 10.37 -1.54 -4.88
C ALA A 54 10.48 -0.19 -5.59
N ILE A 55 9.34 0.48 -5.84
CA ILE A 55 9.29 1.82 -6.41
C ILE A 55 9.99 2.83 -5.49
N TYR A 56 9.80 2.75 -4.17
CA TYR A 56 10.51 3.61 -3.21
C TYR A 56 12.03 3.38 -3.25
N GLY A 57 12.47 2.13 -3.33
CA GLY A 57 13.89 1.77 -3.45
C GLY A 57 14.52 2.30 -4.74
N ILE A 58 13.83 2.14 -5.88
CA ILE A 58 14.26 2.63 -7.19
C ILE A 58 14.25 4.17 -7.22
N SER A 59 13.20 4.80 -6.69
CA SER A 59 13.10 6.25 -6.50
C SER A 59 14.28 6.77 -5.69
N ARG A 60 14.64 6.07 -4.62
CA ARG A 60 15.75 6.48 -3.75
C ARG A 60 17.10 6.40 -4.45
N LEU A 61 17.29 5.44 -5.34
CA LEU A 61 18.48 5.31 -6.17
C LEU A 61 18.60 6.43 -7.22
N LEU A 62 17.47 6.83 -7.83
CA LEU A 62 17.45 7.83 -8.91
C LEU A 62 17.32 9.28 -8.42
N PHE A 63 16.59 9.54 -7.32
CA PHE A 63 16.20 10.88 -6.88
C PHE A 63 16.29 11.03 -5.34
N LYS A 64 17.51 11.25 -4.82
CA LYS A 64 17.76 11.40 -3.36
C LYS A 64 16.96 12.52 -2.66
N LYS A 65 16.39 13.50 -3.38
CA LYS A 65 15.82 14.74 -2.79
C LYS A 65 14.29 14.80 -2.73
N TYR A 66 13.55 13.95 -3.46
CA TYR A 66 12.08 14.02 -3.59
C TYR A 66 11.34 12.70 -3.31
N ASN A 67 11.97 11.79 -2.58
CA ASN A 67 11.42 10.44 -2.28
C ASN A 67 10.05 10.44 -1.59
N TRP A 68 9.69 11.51 -0.88
CA TRP A 68 8.43 11.61 -0.13
C TRP A 68 7.19 11.74 -1.03
N ILE A 69 7.33 12.34 -2.21
CA ILE A 69 6.22 12.58 -3.17
C ILE A 69 5.70 11.25 -3.73
N ILE A 70 6.60 10.29 -3.96
CA ILE A 70 6.27 9.00 -4.55
C ILE A 70 5.52 8.10 -3.56
N THR A 71 5.91 8.14 -2.28
CA THR A 71 5.13 7.52 -1.20
C THR A 71 3.72 8.12 -1.09
N LEU A 72 3.59 9.44 -1.21
CA LEU A 72 2.29 10.13 -1.18
C LEU A 72 1.39 9.73 -2.36
N LEU A 73 1.96 9.62 -3.56
CA LEU A 73 1.24 9.14 -4.75
C LEU A 73 0.79 7.68 -4.61
N GLY A 74 1.64 6.80 -4.09
CA GLY A 74 1.29 5.40 -3.84
C GLY A 74 0.14 5.26 -2.83
N ILE A 75 0.18 6.04 -1.74
CA ILE A 75 -0.88 6.07 -0.72
C ILE A 75 -2.21 6.57 -1.30
N LEU A 76 -2.20 7.65 -2.09
CA LEU A 76 -3.39 8.18 -2.74
C LEU A 76 -4.02 7.18 -3.72
N PHE A 77 -3.19 6.47 -4.48
CA PHE A 77 -3.66 5.47 -5.42
C PHE A 77 -4.29 4.27 -4.71
N LEU A 78 -3.66 3.77 -3.64
CA LEU A 78 -4.18 2.70 -2.79
C LEU A 78 -5.52 3.07 -2.13
N LEU A 79 -5.63 4.28 -1.59
CA LEU A 79 -6.86 4.77 -0.99
C LEU A 79 -8.00 4.87 -2.01
N ASN A 80 -7.73 5.44 -3.19
CA ASN A 80 -8.75 5.59 -4.23
C ASN A 80 -9.24 4.22 -4.73
N ALA A 81 -8.33 3.27 -4.95
CA ALA A 81 -8.69 1.92 -5.35
C ALA A 81 -9.49 1.20 -4.26
N SER A 82 -9.07 1.30 -2.99
CA SER A 82 -9.77 0.68 -1.86
C SER A 82 -11.17 1.25 -1.66
N ILE A 83 -11.34 2.56 -1.80
CA ILE A 83 -12.65 3.22 -1.71
C ILE A 83 -13.57 2.77 -2.86
N GLN A 84 -13.06 2.65 -4.09
CA GLN A 84 -13.84 2.13 -5.21
C GLN A 84 -14.28 0.67 -5.00
N PHE A 85 -13.44 -0.16 -4.40
CA PHE A 85 -13.80 -1.55 -4.08
C PHE A 85 -14.77 -1.66 -2.89
N TYR A 86 -14.77 -0.69 -1.97
CA TYR A 86 -15.68 -0.67 -0.82
C TYR A 86 -17.07 -0.13 -1.17
N LEU A 87 -17.16 0.83 -2.09
CA LEU A 87 -18.42 1.46 -2.52
C LEU A 87 -19.11 0.72 -3.68
N LYS A 88 -18.58 -0.41 -4.13
CA LYS A 88 -19.08 -1.18 -5.27
C LYS A 88 -19.44 -2.60 -4.85
#